data_AF-A0A370HQ78-F1
#
_entry.id   AF-A0A370HQ78-F1
#
_cell.length_a   1.000
_cell.length_b   1.000
_cell.length_c   1.000
_cell.angle_alpha   90.00
_cell.angle_beta   90.00
_cell.angle_gamma   90.00
#
_symmetry.space_group_name_H-M   'P 1'
#
loop_
_entity.id
_entity.type
_entity.pdbx_description
1 polymer ?
#
loop_
_entity_poly.entity_id
_entity_poly.type
_entity_poly.pdbx_seq_one_letter_code
_entity_poly.pdbx_strand_id
1 'polypeptide(L)'
;MLKRTIGAMTALFILGAPVAYAQGTSGAAQHEPPMLNRTEFKILTDARVGAVKIALQLTPEQEKLWPPVEEAIRARAEWRYDRLAKFEQAMSQQPGPFDPSKFYQDRAEVMSERAANLKKLATAWQPLFQTLTPDQKTRLELLTVRAAERIRDMAEARRMETDDEDEFAF
;
A
#
# COMPACT_ATOMS: atom_id res chain seq x y z
N MET A 1 5.81 45.29 -19.30
CA MET A 1 6.66 44.08 -19.35
C MET A 1 6.96 43.65 -17.93
N LEU A 2 6.54 42.44 -17.55
CA LEU A 2 6.51 41.93 -16.18
C LEU A 2 7.76 41.06 -15.94
N LYS A 3 8.57 41.36 -14.92
CA LYS A 3 9.62 40.45 -14.43
C LYS A 3 9.32 40.11 -12.98
N ARG A 4 8.79 38.91 -12.75
CA ARG A 4 8.60 38.32 -11.42
C ARG A 4 9.88 37.56 -11.05
N THR A 5 10.54 38.00 -9.98
CA THR A 5 11.71 37.34 -9.39
C THR A 5 11.27 36.07 -8.66
N ILE A 6 11.91 34.96 -9.01
CA ILE A 6 11.73 33.64 -8.37
C ILE A 6 12.54 33.64 -7.07
N GLY A 7 11.85 33.45 -5.94
CA GLY A 7 12.49 33.15 -4.66
C GLY A 7 12.84 31.65 -4.62
N ALA A 8 14.12 31.34 -4.47
CA ALA A 8 14.60 29.97 -4.25
C ALA A 8 14.37 29.59 -2.78
N MET A 9 13.49 28.60 -2.53
CA MET A 9 13.38 27.95 -1.22
C MET A 9 14.33 26.74 -1.19
N THR A 10 15.41 26.87 -0.43
CA THR A 10 16.31 25.76 -0.10
C THR A 10 15.70 24.96 1.04
N ALA A 11 15.16 23.76 0.76
CA ALA A 11 14.78 22.81 1.80
C ALA A 11 15.97 21.89 2.09
N LEU A 12 16.70 22.18 3.17
CA LEU A 12 17.69 21.28 3.75
C LEU A 12 16.95 20.12 4.45
N PHE A 13 17.08 18.89 3.93
CA PHE A 13 16.73 17.67 4.66
C PHE A 13 18.01 17.02 5.17
N ILE A 14 18.31 17.20 6.44
CA ILE A 14 19.31 16.38 7.15
C ILE A 14 18.62 15.83 8.40
N LEU A 15 18.58 14.51 8.50
CA LEU A 15 18.86 13.70 9.70
C LEU A 15 18.78 12.23 9.29
N GLY A 16 19.74 11.78 8.49
CA GLY A 16 20.07 10.36 8.36
C GLY A 16 21.11 10.02 9.42
N ALA A 17 20.72 9.33 10.48
CA ALA A 17 21.67 8.62 11.31
C ALA A 17 22.02 7.31 10.60
N PRO A 18 23.30 6.93 10.45
CA PRO A 18 23.64 5.59 9.99
C PRO A 18 23.25 4.62 11.10
N VAL A 19 22.31 3.73 10.83
CA VAL A 19 22.09 2.57 11.69
C VAL A 19 23.33 1.69 11.51
N ALA A 20 24.19 1.69 12.53
CA ALA A 20 25.30 0.76 12.61
C ALA A 20 24.74 -0.67 12.60
N TYR A 21 25.17 -1.48 11.63
CA TYR A 21 24.97 -2.92 11.67
C TYR A 21 25.80 -3.48 12.83
N ALA A 22 25.14 -3.83 13.93
CA ALA A 22 25.76 -4.60 14.99
C ALA A 22 25.77 -6.08 14.57
N GLN A 23 26.98 -6.64 14.46
CA GLN A 23 27.23 -8.05 14.22
C GLN A 23 26.70 -8.90 15.38
N GLY A 24 26.03 -10.00 15.02
CA GLY A 24 26.12 -11.30 15.69
C GLY A 24 25.45 -11.45 17.07
N THR A 25 24.24 -12.01 17.08
CA THR A 25 23.88 -13.07 18.03
C THR A 25 22.94 -14.05 17.35
N SER A 26 23.34 -15.32 17.31
CA SER A 26 22.52 -16.46 16.91
C SER A 26 21.23 -16.53 17.75
N GLY A 27 20.08 -16.79 17.11
CA GLY A 27 18.89 -17.32 17.81
C GLY A 27 17.74 -16.36 18.14
N ALA A 28 17.62 -15.19 17.50
CA ALA A 28 16.37 -14.44 17.55
C ALA A 28 15.39 -15.04 16.52
N ALA A 29 14.38 -15.76 16.98
CA ALA A 29 13.20 -16.09 16.18
C ALA A 29 12.80 -14.84 15.40
N GLN A 30 12.86 -14.93 14.06
CA GLN A 30 12.48 -13.87 13.15
C GLN A 30 11.05 -13.46 13.49
N HIS A 31 10.89 -12.41 14.29
CA HIS A 31 9.59 -11.85 14.60
C HIS A 31 9.19 -11.08 13.36
N GLU A 32 8.45 -11.73 12.46
CA GLU A 32 7.56 -10.98 11.57
C GLU A 32 6.80 -9.99 12.46
N PRO A 33 6.83 -8.68 12.16
CA PRO A 33 6.12 -7.72 12.98
C PRO A 33 4.64 -8.12 13.04
N PRO A 34 4.04 -8.15 14.25
CA PRO A 34 2.69 -8.64 14.43
C PRO A 34 1.72 -7.88 13.52
N MET A 35 0.72 -8.59 12.97
CA MET A 35 -0.30 -7.96 12.14
C MET A 35 -0.93 -6.80 12.92
N LEU A 36 -1.03 -5.64 12.29
CA LEU A 36 -1.74 -4.49 12.88
C LEU A 36 -3.15 -4.92 13.26
N ASN A 37 -3.62 -4.49 14.43
CA ASN A 37 -5.02 -4.71 14.77
C ASN A 37 -5.94 -3.86 13.85
N ARG A 38 -7.23 -4.20 13.79
CA ARG A 38 -8.20 -3.53 12.89
C ARG A 38 -8.19 -2.01 13.05
N THR A 39 -8.10 -1.51 14.28
CA THR A 39 -8.13 -0.09 14.60
C THR A 39 -6.90 0.62 14.04
N GLU A 40 -5.70 0.07 14.28
CA GLU A 40 -4.43 0.60 13.76
C GLU A 40 -4.42 0.60 12.23
N PHE A 41 -4.88 -0.51 11.62
CA PHE A 41 -4.98 -0.61 10.17
C PHE A 41 -5.90 0.45 9.57
N LYS A 42 -7.04 0.71 10.23
CA LYS A 42 -7.97 1.77 9.84
C LYS A 42 -7.33 3.15 9.98
N ILE A 43 -6.65 3.45 11.10
CA ILE A 43 -5.96 4.73 11.31
C ILE A 43 -4.94 5.00 10.19
N LEU A 44 -4.12 4.01 9.83
CA LEU A 44 -3.17 4.16 8.73
C LEU A 44 -3.85 4.31 7.37
N THR A 45 -4.99 3.67 7.17
CA THR A 45 -5.81 3.86 5.96
C THR A 45 -6.34 5.28 5.87
N ASP A 46 -6.89 5.80 6.97
CA ASP A 46 -7.44 7.17 7.06
C ASP A 46 -6.34 8.21 6.81
N ALA A 47 -5.15 8.00 7.38
CA ALA A 47 -4.00 8.87 7.15
C ALA A 47 -3.57 8.88 5.67
N ARG A 48 -3.55 7.72 5.00
CA ARG A 48 -3.23 7.62 3.57
C ARG A 48 -4.28 8.29 2.70
N VAL A 49 -5.56 8.09 2.99
CA VAL A 49 -6.68 8.77 2.31
C VAL A 49 -6.53 10.29 2.44
N GLY A 50 -6.27 10.78 3.65
CA GLY A 50 -6.02 12.20 3.91
C GLY A 50 -4.82 12.73 3.14
N ALA A 51 -3.70 12.00 3.12
CA ALA A 51 -2.50 12.39 2.39
C ALA A 51 -2.74 12.51 0.88
N VAL A 52 -3.49 11.56 0.28
CA VAL A 52 -3.87 11.64 -1.14
C VAL A 52 -4.73 12.87 -1.40
N LYS A 53 -5.75 13.12 -0.57
CA LYS A 53 -6.62 14.29 -0.71
C LYS A 53 -5.82 15.61 -0.64
N ILE A 54 -4.92 15.73 0.33
CA ILE A 54 -4.05 16.89 0.52
C ILE A 54 -3.13 17.09 -0.69
N ALA A 55 -2.47 16.02 -1.14
CA ALA A 55 -1.53 16.08 -2.25
C ALA A 55 -2.19 16.55 -3.55
N LEU A 56 -3.44 16.13 -3.79
CA LEU A 56 -4.20 16.53 -4.97
C LEU A 56 -4.63 17.99 -4.97
N GLN A 57 -4.66 18.68 -3.81
CA GLN A 57 -5.07 20.08 -3.71
C GLN A 57 -6.37 20.36 -4.48
N LEU A 58 -7.43 19.61 -4.15
CA LEU A 58 -8.71 19.69 -4.83
C LEU A 58 -9.35 21.07 -4.66
N THR A 59 -10.00 21.59 -5.70
CA THR A 59 -10.86 22.78 -5.58
C THR A 59 -12.17 22.43 -4.86
N PRO A 60 -12.91 23.40 -4.30
CA PRO A 60 -14.19 23.14 -3.64
C PRO A 60 -15.21 22.38 -4.53
N GLU A 61 -15.18 22.60 -5.84
CA GLU A 61 -16.01 21.89 -6.80
C GLU A 61 -15.56 20.44 -6.98
N GLN A 62 -14.26 20.20 -7.06
CA GLN A 62 -13.68 18.85 -7.17
C GLN A 62 -13.86 18.06 -5.87
N GLU A 63 -13.80 18.70 -4.71
CA GLU A 63 -14.00 18.04 -3.41
C GLU A 63 -15.37 17.36 -3.30
N LYS A 64 -16.39 17.85 -4.00
CA LYS A 64 -17.72 17.21 -4.06
C LYS A 64 -17.68 15.83 -4.72
N LEU A 65 -16.66 15.56 -5.55
CA LEU A 65 -16.45 14.29 -6.23
C LEU A 65 -15.53 13.34 -5.43
N TRP A 66 -14.96 13.79 -4.30
CA TRP A 66 -14.07 12.99 -3.47
C TRP A 66 -14.76 11.86 -2.67
N PRO A 67 -15.97 12.01 -2.10
CA PRO A 67 -16.55 11.00 -1.21
C PRO A 67 -16.66 9.58 -1.83
N PRO A 68 -17.07 9.40 -3.10
CA PRO A 68 -17.08 8.07 -3.73
C PRO A 68 -15.69 7.44 -3.85
N VAL A 69 -14.65 8.26 -4.09
CA VAL A 69 -13.26 7.80 -4.18
C VAL A 69 -12.76 7.34 -2.82
N GLU A 70 -13.01 8.14 -1.78
CA GLU A 70 -12.66 7.82 -0.40
C GLU A 70 -13.29 6.50 0.05
N GLU A 71 -14.59 6.34 -0.19
CA GLU A 71 -15.32 5.12 0.14
C GLU A 71 -14.72 3.89 -0.57
N ALA A 72 -14.42 4.02 -1.88
CA ALA A 72 -13.84 2.92 -2.64
C ALA A 72 -12.43 2.53 -2.14
N ILE A 73 -11.61 3.50 -1.71
CA ILE A 73 -10.30 3.23 -1.11
C ILE A 73 -10.46 2.50 0.23
N ARG A 74 -11.36 2.97 1.10
CA ARG A 74 -11.65 2.39 2.42
C ARG A 74 -12.19 0.96 2.30
N ALA A 75 -13.19 0.75 1.45
CA ALA A 75 -13.76 -0.58 1.20
C ALA A 75 -12.70 -1.58 0.71
N ARG A 76 -11.80 -1.15 -0.19
CA ARG A 76 -10.69 -1.98 -0.66
C ARG A 76 -9.63 -2.23 0.43
N ALA A 77 -9.48 -1.31 1.38
CA ALA A 77 -8.59 -1.50 2.53
C ALA A 77 -9.17 -2.53 3.52
N GLU A 78 -10.44 -2.39 3.88
CA GLU A 78 -11.14 -3.36 4.76
C GLU A 78 -11.14 -4.77 4.17
N TRP A 79 -11.47 -4.92 2.88
CA TRP A 79 -11.39 -6.22 2.20
C TRP A 79 -9.99 -6.86 2.32
N ARG A 80 -8.93 -6.05 2.22
CA ARG A 80 -7.55 -6.54 2.37
C ARG A 80 -7.27 -6.97 3.81
N TYR A 81 -7.72 -6.20 4.78
CA TYR A 81 -7.58 -6.53 6.20
C TYR A 81 -8.27 -7.86 6.52
N ASP A 82 -9.54 -8.00 6.14
CA ASP A 82 -10.30 -9.22 6.38
C ASP A 82 -9.63 -10.45 5.76
N ARG A 83 -9.03 -10.30 4.58
CA ARG A 83 -8.25 -11.37 3.94
C ARG A 83 -6.99 -11.73 4.73
N LEU A 84 -6.24 -10.74 5.21
CA LEU A 84 -5.05 -11.00 6.03
C LEU A 84 -5.42 -11.65 7.36
N ALA A 85 -6.48 -11.19 8.02
CA ALA A 85 -6.99 -11.79 9.25
C ALA A 85 -7.45 -13.24 9.06
N LYS A 86 -8.15 -13.55 7.95
CA LYS A 86 -8.51 -14.94 7.60
C LYS A 86 -7.28 -15.81 7.37
N PHE A 87 -6.25 -15.27 6.72
CA PHE A 87 -5.00 -15.99 6.50
C PHE A 87 -4.27 -16.29 7.82
N GLU A 88 -4.13 -15.29 8.69
CA GLU A 88 -3.54 -15.46 10.02
C GLU A 88 -4.31 -16.50 10.86
N GLN A 89 -5.65 -16.44 10.84
CA GLN A 89 -6.50 -17.42 11.53
C GLN A 89 -6.35 -18.83 10.96
N ALA A 90 -6.11 -18.97 9.65
CA ALA A 90 -5.84 -20.28 9.04
C ALA A 90 -4.46 -20.81 9.43
N MET A 91 -3.45 -19.94 9.53
CA MET A 91 -2.09 -20.30 9.94
C MET A 91 -1.99 -20.67 11.43
N SER A 92 -2.84 -20.10 12.29
CA SER A 92 -2.86 -20.41 13.73
C SER A 92 -3.61 -21.71 14.08
N GLN A 93 -4.38 -22.26 13.14
CA GLN A 93 -5.02 -23.57 13.30
C GLN A 93 -4.07 -24.68 12.86
N GLN A 94 -4.20 -25.89 13.44
CA GLN A 94 -3.44 -27.04 12.94
C GLN A 94 -3.79 -27.28 11.46
N PRO A 95 -2.80 -27.30 10.56
CA PRO A 95 -3.07 -27.51 9.15
C PRO A 95 -3.64 -28.91 8.92
N GLY A 96 -4.84 -28.98 8.34
CA GLY A 96 -5.39 -30.22 7.79
C GLY A 96 -4.63 -30.65 6.53
N PRO A 97 -5.03 -31.78 5.90
CA PRO A 97 -4.44 -32.22 4.64
C PRO A 97 -4.51 -31.13 3.56
N PHE A 98 -3.40 -30.86 2.88
CA PHE A 98 -3.35 -29.90 1.77
C PHE A 98 -4.14 -30.43 0.56
N ASP A 99 -5.12 -29.65 0.08
CA ASP A 99 -5.85 -29.89 -1.16
C ASP A 99 -5.39 -28.88 -2.24
N PRO A 100 -4.60 -29.32 -3.23
CA PRO A 100 -4.12 -28.44 -4.30
C PRO A 100 -5.24 -27.82 -5.14
N SER A 101 -6.34 -28.55 -5.37
CA SER A 101 -7.46 -28.06 -6.17
C SER A 101 -8.17 -26.92 -5.45
N LYS A 102 -8.48 -27.14 -4.17
CA LYS A 102 -9.06 -26.11 -3.31
C LYS A 102 -8.16 -24.88 -3.18
N PHE A 103 -6.85 -25.08 -3.04
CA PHE A 103 -5.88 -23.99 -2.99
C PHE A 103 -5.97 -23.08 -4.24
N TYR A 104 -5.99 -23.67 -5.44
CA TYR A 104 -6.11 -22.88 -6.67
C TYR A 104 -7.48 -22.21 -6.83
N GLN A 105 -8.57 -22.86 -6.40
CA GLN A 105 -9.91 -22.28 -6.40
C GLN A 105 -9.99 -21.05 -5.48
N ASP A 106 -9.54 -21.19 -4.23
CA ASP A 106 -9.52 -20.10 -3.25
C ASP A 106 -8.64 -18.93 -3.75
N ARG A 107 -7.49 -19.24 -4.37
CA ARG A 107 -6.63 -18.22 -4.98
C ARG A 107 -7.32 -17.48 -6.13
N ALA A 108 -8.01 -18.20 -7.01
CA ALA A 108 -8.72 -17.62 -8.15
C ALA A 108 -9.86 -16.69 -7.70
N GLU A 109 -10.60 -17.09 -6.65
CA GLU A 109 -11.65 -16.26 -6.06
C GLU A 109 -11.08 -14.95 -5.52
N VAL A 110 -10.00 -15.02 -4.73
CA VAL A 110 -9.30 -13.82 -4.21
C VAL A 110 -8.82 -12.90 -5.32
N MET A 111 -8.31 -13.46 -6.44
CA MET A 111 -7.90 -12.68 -7.60
C MET A 111 -9.10 -11.98 -8.27
N SER A 112 -10.23 -12.67 -8.38
CA SER A 112 -11.48 -12.15 -8.95
C SER A 112 -12.06 -11.01 -8.10
N GLU A 113 -12.14 -11.18 -6.79
CA GLU A 113 -12.57 -10.13 -5.85
C GLU A 113 -11.64 -8.91 -5.89
N ARG A 114 -10.31 -9.14 -5.94
CA ARG A 114 -9.33 -8.06 -6.08
C ARG A 114 -9.54 -7.26 -7.36
N ALA A 115 -9.80 -7.94 -8.48
CA ALA A 115 -10.07 -7.30 -9.76
C ALA A 115 -11.38 -6.48 -9.72
N ALA A 116 -12.45 -7.04 -9.13
CA ALA A 116 -13.71 -6.35 -8.95
C ALA A 116 -13.56 -5.08 -8.08
N ASN A 117 -12.83 -5.17 -6.97
CA ASN A 117 -12.55 -4.02 -6.10
C ASN A 117 -11.71 -2.95 -6.81
N LEU A 118 -10.74 -3.35 -7.65
CA LEU A 118 -9.97 -2.40 -8.45
C LEU A 118 -10.83 -1.70 -9.51
N LYS A 119 -11.75 -2.43 -10.15
CA LYS A 119 -12.71 -1.85 -11.11
C LYS A 119 -13.63 -0.83 -10.43
N LYS A 120 -14.17 -1.14 -9.25
CA LYS A 120 -14.99 -0.20 -8.45
C LYS A 120 -14.21 1.08 -8.13
N LEU A 121 -12.95 0.95 -7.72
CA LEU A 121 -12.08 2.10 -7.46
C LEU A 121 -11.86 2.95 -8.72
N ALA A 122 -11.55 2.32 -9.85
CA ALA A 122 -11.37 3.03 -11.12
C ALA A 122 -12.65 3.79 -11.55
N THR A 123 -13.82 3.17 -11.40
CA THR A 123 -15.11 3.83 -11.65
C THR A 123 -15.34 5.01 -10.72
N ALA A 124 -15.02 4.89 -9.43
CA ALA A 124 -15.15 5.99 -8.47
C ALA A 124 -14.22 7.17 -8.78
N TRP A 125 -13.01 6.91 -9.27
CA TRP A 125 -12.07 7.96 -9.69
C TRP A 125 -12.49 8.69 -10.97
N GLN A 126 -13.29 8.08 -11.82
CA GLN A 126 -13.53 8.58 -13.18
C GLN A 126 -14.08 10.02 -13.22
N PRO A 127 -15.11 10.41 -12.44
CA PRO A 127 -15.61 11.78 -12.45
C PRO A 127 -14.58 12.78 -11.95
N LEU A 128 -13.88 12.46 -10.86
CA LEU A 128 -12.85 13.34 -10.29
C LEU A 128 -11.69 13.52 -11.28
N PHE A 129 -11.18 12.44 -11.85
CA PHE A 129 -10.07 12.44 -12.78
C PHE A 129 -10.31 13.33 -14.02
N GLN A 130 -11.55 13.35 -14.52
CA GLN A 130 -11.94 14.20 -15.65
C GLN A 130 -11.84 15.70 -15.33
N THR A 131 -12.00 16.08 -14.06
CA THR A 131 -11.93 17.47 -13.60
C THR A 131 -10.54 17.93 -13.17
N LEU A 132 -9.58 17.01 -13.03
CA LEU A 132 -8.23 17.34 -12.55
C LEU A 132 -7.46 18.16 -13.58
N THR A 133 -6.73 19.17 -13.11
CA THR A 133 -5.78 19.94 -13.90
C THR A 133 -4.55 19.10 -14.27
N PRO A 134 -3.74 19.51 -15.27
CA PRO A 134 -2.49 18.80 -15.61
C PRO A 134 -1.54 18.62 -14.42
N ASP A 135 -1.40 19.65 -13.58
CA ASP A 135 -0.57 19.59 -12.37
C ASP A 135 -1.10 18.57 -11.36
N GLN A 136 -2.43 18.51 -11.16
CA GLN A 136 -3.05 17.54 -10.26
C GLN A 136 -2.88 16.10 -10.78
N LYS A 137 -2.97 15.89 -12.10
CA LYS A 137 -2.72 14.58 -12.72
C LYS A 137 -1.27 14.14 -12.52
N THR A 138 -0.31 15.05 -12.69
CA THR A 138 1.12 14.77 -12.45
C THR A 138 1.36 14.35 -10.99
N ARG A 139 0.70 15.00 -10.03
CA ARG A 139 0.78 14.61 -8.61
C ARG A 139 0.16 13.24 -8.36
N LEU A 140 -0.97 12.93 -8.99
CA LEU A 140 -1.60 11.61 -8.91
C LEU A 140 -0.70 10.50 -9.48
N GLU A 141 -0.03 10.77 -10.60
CA GLU A 141 0.95 9.86 -11.20
C GLU A 141 2.11 9.60 -10.24
N LEU A 142 2.68 10.64 -9.64
CA LEU A 142 3.76 10.50 -8.65
C LEU A 142 3.32 9.64 -7.44
N LEU A 143 2.11 9.87 -6.93
CA LEU A 143 1.54 9.05 -5.85
C LEU A 143 1.40 7.58 -6.27
N THR A 144 1.00 7.34 -7.52
CA THR A 144 0.79 6.00 -8.07
C THR A 144 2.12 5.26 -8.28
N VAL A 145 3.13 5.93 -8.83
CA VAL A 145 4.48 5.36 -9.01
C VAL A 145 5.07 4.98 -7.66
N ARG A 146 5.01 5.89 -6.67
CA ARG A 146 5.53 5.61 -5.33
C ARG A 146 4.77 4.48 -4.62
N ALA A 147 3.47 4.35 -4.89
CA ALA A 147 2.70 3.19 -4.41
C ALA A 147 3.11 1.88 -5.09
N ALA A 148 3.47 1.92 -6.39
CA ALA A 148 3.94 0.76 -7.14
C ALA A 148 5.37 0.34 -6.74
N GLU A 149 6.27 1.29 -6.50
CA GLU A 149 7.63 1.05 -5.99
C GLU A 149 7.59 0.30 -4.67
N ARG A 150 6.77 0.74 -3.71
CA ARG A 150 6.64 0.00 -2.43
C ARG A 150 6.21 -1.46 -2.63
N ILE A 151 5.34 -1.74 -3.61
CA ILE A 151 4.93 -3.13 -3.90
C ILE A 151 6.10 -3.96 -4.45
N ARG A 152 6.95 -3.33 -5.28
CA ARG A 152 8.15 -3.96 -5.82
C ARG A 152 9.16 -4.25 -4.72
N ASP A 153 9.48 -3.25 -3.88
CA ASP A 153 10.44 -3.39 -2.78
C ASP A 153 10.02 -4.50 -1.82
N MET A 154 8.72 -4.61 -1.52
CA MET A 154 8.17 -5.70 -0.70
C MET A 154 8.28 -7.08 -1.37
N ALA A 155 8.15 -7.15 -2.70
CA ALA A 155 8.33 -8.40 -3.43
C ALA A 155 9.80 -8.81 -3.51
N GLU A 156 10.70 -7.84 -3.64
CA GLU A 156 12.15 -8.04 -3.64
C GLU A 156 12.66 -8.46 -2.25
N ALA A 157 12.19 -7.82 -1.17
CA ALA A 157 12.53 -8.21 0.20
C ALA A 157 12.14 -9.66 0.49
N ARG A 158 10.93 -10.07 0.10
CA ARG A 158 10.47 -11.46 0.26
C ARG A 158 11.27 -12.46 -0.56
N ARG A 159 11.78 -12.05 -1.72
CA ARG A 159 12.62 -12.90 -2.57
C ARG A 159 14.02 -13.09 -1.96
N MET A 160 14.60 -12.03 -1.41
CA MET A 160 15.90 -12.13 -0.75
C MET A 160 15.84 -13.01 0.51
N GLU A 161 14.75 -12.95 1.28
CA GLU A 161 14.53 -13.86 2.42
C GLU A 161 14.49 -15.34 2.00
N THR A 162 13.94 -15.67 0.83
CA THR A 162 13.93 -17.07 0.33
C THR A 162 15.27 -17.52 -0.24
N ASP A 163 16.02 -16.62 -0.89
CA ASP A 163 17.34 -16.97 -1.46
C ASP A 163 18.39 -17.20 -0.35
N ASP A 164 18.29 -16.50 0.79
CA ASP A 164 19.16 -16.70 1.96
C ASP A 164 18.87 -18.04 2.70
N GLU A 165 17.65 -18.58 2.64
CA GLU A 165 17.33 -19.91 3.21
C GLU A 165 17.92 -21.07 2.39
N ASP A 166 18.03 -20.89 1.07
CA ASP A 166 18.55 -21.91 0.15
C ASP A 166 20.10 -21.96 0.10
N GLU A 167 20.81 -20.89 0.49
CA GLU A 167 22.29 -20.85 0.50
C GLU A 167 22.92 -21.59 1.71
N PHE A 168 22.14 -21.91 2.75
CA PHE A 168 22.57 -22.73 3.89
C PHE A 168 22.06 -24.18 3.86
N ALA A 169 21.44 -24.61 2.76
CA ALA A 169 20.91 -25.95 2.57
C ALA A 169 21.79 -26.82 1.66
N PHE A 170 23.09 -26.97 1.99
CA PHE A 170 23.96 -28.04 1.47
C PHE A 170 24.91 -28.57 2.55
#